data_AF-A0A7S2N848-F1
#
_entry.id   AF-A0A7S2N848-F1
#
_cell.length_a   1.000
_cell.length_b   1.000
_cell.length_c   1.000
_cell.angle_alpha   90.00
_cell.angle_beta   90.00
_cell.angle_gamma   90.00
#
_symmetry.space_group_name_H-M   'P 1'
#
loop_
_entity.id
_entity.type
_entity.pdbx_description
1 polymer ?
#
loop_
_entity_poly.entity_id
_entity_poly.type
_entity_poly.pdbx_seq_one_letter_code
_entity_poly.pdbx_strand_id
1 'polypeptide(L)'
;SAGWGGVLVQDDEPVADSPWELPKAEAPPPKQRRSRCLWRWAGRFVRQDAPKSQIPLLVYRRSVQGAVACILAIVFGVLGALLLNAESDMFEKRIEYSTGDTSVAFSIEERVEGPILLSYELLGFYANQKRFVESKDDFLVGSLINRQTCEGAQDLDDVRWRRCERGNCSLDSIYSRVERAGAFRPCGLVALSMFTDRYQLVNLDDGSNVSLDQRDISLPL
;
A
#
# COMPACT_ATOMS: atom_id res chain seq x y z
N SER A 1 2.81 -17.70 35.89
CA SER A 1 2.81 -16.37 36.54
C SER A 1 4.20 -16.11 37.09
N ALA A 2 5.11 -15.60 36.25
CA ALA A 2 6.46 -15.22 36.65
C ALA A 2 6.52 -13.69 36.70
N GLY A 3 6.69 -13.16 37.91
CA GLY A 3 6.77 -11.72 38.19
C GLY A 3 8.15 -11.17 37.87
N TRP A 4 8.17 -9.99 37.26
CA TRP A 4 9.37 -9.22 36.98
C TRP A 4 9.67 -8.33 38.19
N GLY A 5 10.82 -8.55 38.83
CA GLY A 5 11.38 -7.67 39.85
C GLY A 5 12.53 -6.87 39.25
N GLY A 6 12.39 -5.54 39.22
CA GLY A 6 13.45 -4.62 38.80
C GLY A 6 14.15 -4.02 40.02
N VAL A 7 15.49 -4.00 39.97
CA VAL A 7 16.37 -3.30 40.91
C VAL A 7 16.64 -1.91 40.33
N LEU A 8 16.33 -0.85 41.08
CA LEU A 8 16.72 0.52 40.73
C LEU A 8 18.18 0.73 41.15
N VAL A 9 19.05 0.89 40.16
CA VAL A 9 20.41 1.41 40.33
C VAL A 9 20.31 2.92 40.28
N GLN A 10 20.81 3.58 41.33
CA GLN A 10 20.81 5.02 41.49
C GLN A 10 22.22 5.50 41.11
N ASP A 11 22.35 6.05 39.91
CA ASP A 11 23.57 6.71 39.46
C ASP A 11 23.55 8.17 39.95
N ASP A 12 24.46 8.50 40.85
CA ASP A 12 24.72 9.87 41.31
C ASP A 12 25.44 10.65 40.20
N GLU A 13 24.75 11.59 39.57
CA GLU A 13 25.38 12.59 38.70
C GLU A 13 26.10 13.66 39.53
N PRO A 14 27.31 14.09 39.13
CA PRO A 14 28.03 15.16 39.81
C PRO A 14 27.36 16.52 39.57
N VAL A 15 27.16 17.25 40.67
CA VAL A 15 26.71 18.64 40.72
C VAL A 15 27.72 19.52 39.97
N ALA A 16 27.31 20.07 38.83
CA ALA A 16 28.04 21.12 38.14
C ALA A 16 27.72 22.47 38.79
N ASP A 17 28.72 23.08 39.41
CA ASP A 17 28.67 24.47 39.86
C ASP A 17 28.38 25.39 38.67
N SER A 18 27.32 26.20 38.77
CA SER A 18 26.96 27.19 37.75
C SER A 18 27.71 28.51 37.98
N PRO A 19 28.52 29.00 37.03
CA PRO A 19 28.97 30.38 37.01
C PRO A 19 28.19 31.13 35.94
N TRP A 20 26.99 31.57 36.27
CA TRP A 20 26.35 32.65 35.53
C TRP A 20 25.72 33.62 36.53
N GLU A 21 26.39 34.75 36.72
CA GLU A 21 25.78 35.92 37.35
C GLU A 21 24.68 36.44 36.42
N LEU A 22 23.49 36.72 36.97
CA LEU A 22 22.42 37.41 36.28
C LEU A 22 22.89 38.82 35.85
N PRO A 23 22.84 39.19 34.56
CA PRO A 23 23.00 40.58 34.19
C PRO A 23 21.83 41.38 34.76
N LYS A 24 22.14 42.48 35.46
CA LYS A 24 21.16 43.46 35.95
C LYS A 24 20.28 43.92 34.78
N ALA A 25 18.98 43.82 34.97
CA ALA A 25 17.98 44.24 33.99
C ALA A 25 18.10 45.75 33.72
N GLU A 26 18.67 46.12 32.58
CA GLU A 26 18.49 47.44 32.00
C GLU A 26 17.07 47.56 31.43
N ALA A 27 16.44 48.71 31.68
CA ALA A 27 15.08 49.00 31.26
C ALA A 27 14.92 48.87 29.73
N PRO A 28 13.80 48.31 29.23
CA PRO A 28 13.62 48.13 27.80
C PRO A 28 13.48 49.50 27.09
N PRO A 29 14.10 49.68 25.90
CA PRO A 29 13.92 50.89 25.12
C PRO A 29 12.46 51.02 24.65
N PRO A 30 11.98 52.25 24.41
CA PRO A 30 10.58 52.50 24.09
C PRO A 30 10.17 51.75 22.82
N LYS A 31 9.20 50.85 22.96
CA LYS A 31 8.53 50.14 21.87
C LYS A 31 7.83 51.14 20.95
N GLN A 32 8.52 51.59 19.90
CA GLN A 32 7.87 52.27 18.79
C GLN A 32 7.89 51.41 17.52
N ARG A 33 6.70 51.23 16.94
CA ARG A 33 6.42 50.95 15.52
C ARG A 33 6.40 49.51 14.96
N ARG A 34 6.49 48.42 15.73
CA ARG A 34 6.22 47.06 15.19
C ARG A 34 4.87 46.42 15.57
N SER A 35 4.14 46.94 16.57
CA SER A 35 2.89 46.33 17.04
C SER A 35 1.68 46.52 16.10
N ARG A 36 1.71 47.53 15.21
CA ARG A 36 0.57 47.84 14.34
C ARG A 36 0.33 46.80 13.23
N CYS A 37 1.36 46.08 12.79
CA CYS A 37 1.19 45.04 11.76
C CYS A 37 0.66 43.73 12.35
N LEU A 38 1.17 43.30 13.51
CA LEU A 38 0.70 42.09 14.19
C LEU A 38 -0.72 42.24 14.73
N TRP A 39 -1.10 43.42 15.27
CA TRP A 39 -2.49 43.70 15.66
C TRP A 39 -3.44 43.79 14.46
N ARG A 40 -2.96 44.27 13.31
CA ARG A 40 -3.74 44.22 12.06
C ARG A 40 -3.96 42.78 11.59
N TRP A 41 -2.96 41.91 11.74
CA TRP A 41 -3.04 40.52 11.33
C TRP A 41 -3.91 39.69 12.29
N ALA A 42 -3.71 39.85 13.60
CA ALA A 42 -4.57 39.27 14.64
C ALA A 42 -6.02 39.77 14.53
N GLY A 43 -6.22 41.06 14.21
CA GLY A 43 -7.54 41.62 13.95
C GLY A 43 -8.23 41.01 12.72
N ARG A 44 -7.48 40.62 11.68
CA ARG A 44 -8.00 39.87 10.51
C ARG A 44 -8.18 38.37 10.75
N PHE A 45 -7.51 37.80 11.75
CA PHE A 45 -7.74 36.40 12.15
C PHE A 45 -8.95 36.27 13.09
N VAL A 46 -9.12 37.23 14.01
CA VAL A 46 -10.26 37.31 14.93
C VAL A 46 -11.53 37.79 14.21
N ARG A 47 -11.38 38.68 13.22
CA ARG A 47 -12.41 38.95 12.22
C ARG A 47 -12.18 37.98 11.08
N GLN A 48 -12.65 36.74 11.21
CA GLN A 48 -12.88 35.91 10.04
C GLN A 48 -13.84 36.69 9.14
N ASP A 49 -13.32 37.53 8.22
CA ASP A 49 -14.10 38.15 7.17
C ASP A 49 -14.67 36.96 6.41
N ALA A 50 -15.95 36.66 6.67
CA ALA A 50 -16.60 35.48 6.12
C ALA A 50 -16.30 35.49 4.62
N PRO A 51 -15.66 34.44 4.07
CA PRO A 51 -15.32 34.42 2.67
C PRO A 51 -16.61 34.76 1.93
N LYS A 52 -16.58 35.78 1.06
CA LYS A 52 -17.73 36.16 0.23
C LYS A 52 -18.12 34.90 -0.54
N SER A 53 -19.08 34.16 0.00
CA SER A 53 -19.55 32.95 -0.62
C SER A 53 -20.26 33.41 -1.88
N GLN A 54 -19.67 33.06 -3.02
CA GLN A 54 -20.31 33.29 -4.31
C GLN A 54 -21.54 32.37 -4.48
N ILE A 55 -21.76 31.45 -3.53
CA ILE A 55 -22.87 30.55 -3.50
C ILE A 55 -24.13 31.36 -3.14
N PRO A 56 -25.14 31.40 -4.02
CA PRO A 56 -26.36 32.12 -3.73
C PRO A 56 -27.01 31.52 -2.48
N LEU A 57 -27.41 32.38 -1.53
CA LEU A 57 -28.08 31.99 -0.27
C LEU A 57 -29.31 31.10 -0.51
N LEU A 58 -29.88 31.13 -1.72
CA LEU A 58 -30.97 30.28 -2.17
C LEU A 58 -30.66 28.77 -2.11
N VAL A 59 -29.39 28.39 -2.28
CA VAL A 59 -28.91 26.99 -2.17
C VAL A 59 -29.02 26.46 -0.74
N TYR A 60 -29.03 27.33 0.26
CA TYR A 60 -29.20 26.94 1.67
C TYR A 60 -30.66 26.84 2.10
N ARG A 61 -31.61 27.11 1.21
CA ARG A 61 -33.03 26.97 1.52
C ARG A 61 -33.39 25.49 1.56
N ARG A 62 -33.98 25.03 2.67
CA ARG A 62 -34.34 23.61 2.91
C ARG A 62 -35.10 22.97 1.74
N SER A 63 -36.01 23.70 1.10
CA SER A 63 -36.77 23.21 -0.05
C SER A 63 -35.91 22.96 -1.29
N VAL A 64 -34.93 23.84 -1.55
CA VAL A 64 -34.00 23.71 -2.68
C VAL A 64 -33.02 22.57 -2.43
N GLN A 65 -32.50 22.47 -1.20
CA GLN A 65 -31.66 21.35 -0.79
C GLN A 65 -32.38 20.01 -0.91
N GLY A 66 -33.64 19.95 -0.46
CA GLY A 66 -34.48 18.76 -0.61
C GLY A 66 -34.69 18.38 -2.07
N ALA A 67 -35.01 19.35 -2.95
CA ALA A 67 -35.18 19.09 -4.37
C ALA A 67 -33.90 18.57 -5.05
N VAL A 68 -32.75 19.20 -4.77
CA VAL A 68 -31.45 18.76 -5.30
C VAL A 68 -31.10 17.38 -4.77
N ALA A 69 -31.32 17.12 -3.47
CA ALA A 69 -31.09 15.80 -2.89
C ALA A 69 -31.99 14.73 -3.53
N CYS A 70 -33.27 15.02 -3.78
CA CYS A 70 -34.17 14.11 -4.48
C CYS A 70 -33.69 13.81 -5.91
N ILE A 71 -33.26 14.83 -6.67
CA ILE A 71 -32.72 14.64 -8.02
C ILE A 71 -31.47 13.75 -7.97
N LEU A 72 -30.52 14.03 -7.07
CA LEU A 72 -29.32 13.23 -6.91
C LEU A 72 -29.64 11.79 -6.48
N ALA A 73 -30.61 11.60 -5.59
CA ALA A 73 -31.07 10.28 -5.18
C ALA A 73 -31.64 9.48 -6.35
N ILE A 74 -32.43 10.12 -7.23
CA ILE A 74 -32.94 9.48 -8.44
C ILE A 74 -31.79 9.10 -9.39
N VAL A 75 -30.86 10.03 -9.65
CA VAL A 75 -29.72 9.78 -10.55
C VAL A 75 -28.85 8.63 -10.03
N PHE A 76 -28.48 8.65 -8.74
CA PHE A 76 -27.69 7.56 -8.16
C PHE A 76 -28.48 6.25 -8.05
N GLY A 77 -29.80 6.31 -7.83
CA GLY A 77 -30.65 5.13 -7.86
C GLY A 77 -30.68 4.47 -9.23
N VAL A 78 -30.83 5.26 -10.30
CA VAL A 78 -30.79 4.75 -11.68
C VAL A 78 -29.40 4.22 -12.03
N LEU A 79 -28.34 4.98 -11.73
CA LEU A 79 -26.97 4.53 -12.00
C LEU A 79 -26.63 3.24 -11.23
N GLY A 80 -27.02 3.15 -9.96
CA GLY A 80 -26.84 1.95 -9.14
C GLY A 80 -27.60 0.75 -9.68
N ALA A 81 -28.85 0.94 -10.12
CA ALA A 81 -29.63 -0.14 -10.74
C ALA A 81 -29.00 -0.63 -12.05
N LEU A 82 -28.47 0.28 -12.89
CA LEU A 82 -27.77 -0.08 -14.11
C LEU A 82 -26.47 -0.86 -13.82
N LEU A 83 -25.69 -0.41 -12.82
CA LEU A 83 -24.46 -1.08 -12.42
C LEU A 83 -24.73 -2.48 -11.85
N LEU A 84 -25.74 -2.63 -10.99
CA LEU A 84 -26.13 -3.93 -10.42
C LEU A 84 -26.61 -4.91 -11.49
N ASN A 85 -27.36 -4.42 -12.49
CA ASN A 85 -27.79 -5.24 -13.60
C ASN A 85 -26.63 -5.67 -14.52
N ALA A 86 -25.57 -4.87 -14.60
CA ALA A 86 -24.35 -5.24 -15.31
C ALA A 86 -23.50 -6.24 -14.50
N GLU A 87 -23.47 -6.11 -13.17
CA GLU A 87 -22.71 -7.01 -12.28
C GLU A 87 -23.33 -8.41 -12.17
N SER A 88 -24.65 -8.52 -12.24
CA SER A 88 -25.34 -9.81 -12.13
C SER A 88 -24.97 -10.84 -13.22
N ASP A 89 -24.35 -10.40 -14.30
CA ASP A 89 -23.89 -11.24 -15.41
C ASP A 89 -22.44 -11.74 -15.22
N MET A 90 -21.72 -11.27 -14.20
CA MET A 90 -20.33 -11.64 -13.97
C MET A 90 -20.22 -13.00 -13.29
N PHE A 91 -19.69 -13.99 -14.02
CA PHE A 91 -19.38 -15.31 -13.47
C PHE A 91 -18.01 -15.33 -12.78
N GLU A 92 -17.99 -15.70 -11.49
CA GLU A 92 -16.75 -15.90 -10.72
C GLU A 92 -16.75 -17.28 -10.05
N LYS A 93 -15.66 -18.03 -10.24
CA LYS A 93 -15.43 -19.32 -9.57
C LYS A 93 -14.11 -19.28 -8.80
N ARG A 94 -14.19 -19.38 -7.47
CA ARG A 94 -13.01 -19.51 -6.60
C ARG A 94 -12.72 -20.98 -6.31
N ILE A 95 -11.46 -21.35 -6.46
CA ILE A 95 -10.96 -22.70 -6.21
C ILE A 95 -9.82 -22.55 -5.22
N GLU A 96 -10.00 -23.09 -4.02
CA GLU A 96 -8.96 -23.10 -3.00
C GLU A 96 -8.02 -24.29 -3.25
N TYR A 97 -6.72 -24.03 -3.19
CA TYR A 97 -5.69 -25.05 -3.28
C TYR A 97 -4.57 -24.75 -2.27
N SER A 98 -3.90 -25.80 -1.80
CA SER A 98 -2.82 -25.74 -0.81
C SER A 98 -1.46 -26.03 -1.44
N THR A 99 -0.40 -25.60 -0.75
CA THR A 99 0.98 -25.88 -1.17
C THR A 99 1.23 -27.39 -1.21
N GLY A 100 1.52 -27.92 -2.40
CA GLY A 100 1.77 -29.35 -2.64
C GLY A 100 0.67 -30.06 -3.42
N ASP A 101 -0.48 -29.41 -3.64
CA ASP A 101 -1.53 -29.95 -4.49
C ASP A 101 -1.04 -30.01 -5.95
N THR A 102 -1.18 -31.18 -6.56
CA THR A 102 -0.79 -31.42 -7.96
C THR A 102 -1.97 -31.28 -8.92
N SER A 103 -3.19 -31.50 -8.45
CA SER A 103 -4.41 -31.38 -9.24
C SER A 103 -5.62 -31.06 -8.36
N VAL A 104 -6.41 -30.07 -8.75
CA VAL A 104 -7.70 -29.74 -8.11
C VAL A 104 -8.78 -29.80 -9.18
N ALA A 105 -9.79 -30.65 -8.96
CA ALA A 105 -10.92 -30.79 -9.87
C ALA A 105 -12.02 -29.77 -9.51
N PHE A 106 -12.60 -29.16 -10.52
CA PHE A 106 -13.74 -28.25 -10.38
C PHE A 106 -14.70 -28.44 -11.54
N SER A 107 -15.97 -28.13 -11.31
CA SER A 107 -17.02 -28.13 -12.34
C SER A 107 -17.55 -26.72 -12.57
N ILE A 108 -17.89 -26.45 -13.83
CA ILE A 108 -18.59 -25.25 -14.28
C ILE A 108 -19.94 -25.72 -14.83
N GLU A 109 -21.03 -25.38 -14.15
CA GLU A 109 -22.38 -25.87 -14.49
C GLU A 109 -23.00 -25.09 -15.66
N GLU A 110 -22.66 -23.81 -15.78
CA GLU A 110 -23.22 -22.90 -16.78
C GLU A 110 -22.19 -22.54 -17.83
N ARG A 111 -22.64 -22.42 -19.09
CA ARG A 111 -21.75 -22.01 -20.17
C ARG A 111 -21.37 -20.53 -19.97
N VAL A 112 -20.11 -20.29 -19.65
CA VAL A 112 -19.56 -18.94 -19.53
C VAL A 112 -19.44 -18.30 -20.91
N GLU A 113 -20.04 -17.13 -21.09
CA GLU A 113 -19.93 -16.34 -22.31
C GLU A 113 -18.81 -15.30 -22.18
N GLY A 114 -17.98 -15.17 -23.23
CA GLY A 114 -16.91 -14.17 -23.28
C GLY A 114 -15.52 -14.66 -22.84
N PRO A 115 -14.54 -13.75 -22.71
CA PRO A 115 -13.17 -14.07 -22.34
C PRO A 115 -13.07 -14.39 -20.84
N ILE A 116 -12.40 -15.49 -20.51
CA ILE A 116 -12.19 -15.94 -19.13
C ILE A 116 -10.81 -15.47 -18.66
N LEU A 117 -10.75 -14.82 -17.49
CA LEU A 117 -9.50 -14.47 -16.83
C LEU A 117 -9.23 -15.44 -15.69
N LEU A 118 -8.07 -16.08 -15.72
CA LEU A 118 -7.55 -16.86 -14.60
C LEU A 118 -6.70 -15.96 -13.71
N SER A 119 -7.13 -15.75 -12.48
CA SER A 119 -6.39 -14.97 -11.48
C SER A 119 -6.08 -15.84 -10.27
N TYR A 120 -4.97 -15.54 -9.59
CA TYR A 120 -4.62 -16.17 -8.32
C TYR A 120 -4.80 -15.18 -7.16
N GLU A 121 -5.25 -15.68 -6.02
CA GLU A 121 -5.45 -14.89 -4.81
C GLU A 121 -4.55 -15.43 -3.70
N LEU A 122 -3.76 -14.54 -3.08
CA LEU A 122 -2.88 -14.87 -1.96
C LEU A 122 -3.47 -14.29 -0.67
N LEU A 123 -4.05 -15.14 0.16
CA LEU A 123 -4.60 -14.74 1.45
C LEU A 123 -3.47 -14.51 2.47
N GLY A 124 -3.59 -13.45 3.27
CA GLY A 124 -2.62 -13.12 4.32
C GLY A 124 -1.29 -12.55 3.83
N PHE A 125 -1.16 -12.22 2.53
CA PHE A 125 0.05 -11.61 1.98
C PHE A 125 -0.01 -10.07 2.02
N TYR A 126 0.87 -9.45 2.81
CA TYR A 126 0.90 -7.99 3.01
C TYR A 126 1.81 -7.26 2.02
N ALA A 127 1.47 -7.32 0.73
CA ALA A 127 2.24 -6.67 -0.34
C ALA A 127 2.24 -5.12 -0.27
N ASN A 128 1.37 -4.53 0.54
CA ASN A 128 1.22 -3.08 0.67
C ASN A 128 2.11 -2.45 1.76
N GLN A 129 2.95 -3.24 2.44
CA GLN A 129 3.84 -2.70 3.46
C GLN A 129 4.89 -1.78 2.83
N LYS A 130 5.12 -0.59 3.42
CA LYS A 130 6.09 0.40 2.90
C LYS A 130 7.44 -0.21 2.51
N ARG A 131 8.06 -0.98 3.43
CA ARG A 131 9.35 -1.64 3.18
C ARG A 131 9.30 -2.64 2.01
N PHE A 132 8.17 -3.31 1.83
CA PHE A 132 7.99 -4.23 0.71
C PHE A 132 7.86 -3.47 -0.62
N VAL A 133 7.05 -2.41 -0.65
CA VAL A 133 6.83 -1.59 -1.85
C VAL A 133 8.09 -0.84 -2.30
N GLU A 134 8.88 -0.34 -1.34
CA GLU A 134 10.18 0.32 -1.61
C GLU A 134 11.26 -0.68 -2.04
N SER A 135 11.08 -1.98 -1.73
CA SER A 135 12.08 -2.99 -1.99
C SER A 135 12.02 -3.56 -3.41
N LYS A 136 12.49 -2.76 -4.37
CA LYS A 136 12.48 -3.05 -5.81
C LYS A 136 13.82 -2.71 -6.44
N ASP A 137 14.10 -3.36 -7.56
CA ASP A 137 15.27 -3.09 -8.36
C ASP A 137 15.09 -1.82 -9.21
N ASP A 138 15.97 -0.84 -9.02
CA ASP A 138 16.05 0.40 -9.82
C ASP A 138 16.15 0.13 -11.33
N PHE A 139 16.74 -1.00 -11.73
CA PHE A 139 16.86 -1.40 -13.13
C PHE A 139 15.51 -1.59 -13.82
N LEU A 140 14.46 -1.99 -13.08
CA LEU A 140 13.16 -2.32 -13.67
C LEU A 140 12.23 -1.12 -13.82
N VAL A 141 12.24 -0.20 -12.85
CA VAL A 141 11.23 0.87 -12.75
C VAL A 141 11.82 2.25 -13.10
N GLY A 142 13.14 2.40 -13.05
CA GLY A 142 13.81 3.69 -13.10
C GLY A 142 13.57 4.50 -11.82
N SER A 143 14.59 5.19 -11.33
CA SER A 143 14.57 5.86 -10.02
C SER A 143 13.79 7.19 -9.98
N LEU A 144 12.89 7.44 -10.94
CA LEU A 144 12.38 8.79 -11.20
C LEU A 144 11.42 9.33 -10.14
N ILE A 145 10.70 8.47 -9.41
CA ILE A 145 9.56 8.91 -8.58
C ILE A 145 9.73 8.54 -7.09
N ASN A 146 10.36 7.40 -6.78
CA ASN A 146 10.51 6.91 -5.40
C ASN A 146 11.91 6.37 -5.15
N ARG A 147 12.35 6.45 -3.89
CA ARG A 147 13.55 5.76 -3.41
C ARG A 147 13.29 4.25 -3.46
N GLN A 148 14.02 3.55 -4.29
CA GLN A 148 13.99 2.09 -4.36
C GLN A 148 15.23 1.56 -3.66
N THR A 149 15.08 0.47 -2.91
CA THR A 149 16.19 -0.13 -2.17
C THR A 149 16.18 -1.64 -2.31
N CYS A 150 17.35 -2.25 -2.38
CA CYS A 150 17.47 -3.71 -2.37
C CYS A 150 17.93 -4.25 -1.01
N GLU A 151 17.69 -3.48 0.05
CA GLU A 151 18.10 -3.82 1.40
C GLU A 151 17.49 -5.14 1.86
N GLY A 152 18.34 -6.14 2.10
CA GLY A 152 17.89 -7.46 2.47
C GLY A 152 17.41 -8.30 1.29
N ALA A 153 17.78 -8.04 0.05
CA ALA A 153 17.44 -8.93 -1.06
C ALA A 153 18.41 -8.75 -2.23
N GLN A 154 19.68 -8.48 -1.91
CA GLN A 154 20.75 -8.22 -2.87
C GLN A 154 21.72 -9.41 -2.96
N ASP A 155 22.02 -10.01 -1.81
CA ASP A 155 23.02 -11.06 -1.70
C ASP A 155 22.40 -12.46 -1.62
N LEU A 156 23.20 -13.47 -1.95
CA LEU A 156 22.83 -14.88 -1.85
C LEU A 156 22.41 -15.29 -0.43
N ASP A 157 23.11 -14.78 0.58
CA ASP A 157 22.83 -15.08 1.98
C ASP A 157 21.45 -14.53 2.38
N ASP A 158 21.10 -13.33 1.90
CA ASP A 158 19.82 -12.68 2.11
C ASP A 158 18.64 -13.46 1.52
N VAL A 159 18.85 -14.03 0.33
CA VAL A 159 17.90 -14.90 -0.35
C VAL A 159 17.76 -16.22 0.41
N ARG A 160 18.89 -16.82 0.81
CA ARG A 160 18.94 -18.12 1.46
C ARG A 160 18.16 -18.13 2.77
N TRP A 161 18.35 -17.14 3.63
CA TRP A 161 17.65 -17.14 4.93
C TRP A 161 16.14 -16.91 4.81
N ARG A 162 15.68 -16.20 3.76
CA ARG A 162 14.24 -15.90 3.55
C ARG A 162 13.48 -16.99 2.82
N ARG A 163 14.09 -17.61 1.80
CA ARG A 163 13.42 -18.61 0.94
C ARG A 163 13.63 -20.04 1.41
N CYS A 164 14.67 -20.32 2.20
CA CYS A 164 14.97 -21.68 2.61
C CYS A 164 14.52 -21.94 4.04
N GLU A 165 13.56 -22.83 4.18
CA GLU A 165 13.20 -23.38 5.48
C GLU A 165 14.30 -24.35 5.93
N ARG A 166 15.03 -23.98 6.99
CA ARG A 166 16.06 -24.82 7.64
C ARG A 166 17.15 -25.38 6.72
N GLY A 167 17.53 -24.66 5.67
CA GLY A 167 18.68 -25.01 4.81
C GLY A 167 18.38 -25.96 3.65
N ASN A 168 17.15 -26.46 3.51
CA ASN A 168 16.74 -27.25 2.36
C ASN A 168 16.23 -26.33 1.24
N CYS A 169 17.15 -25.90 0.38
CA CYS A 169 16.86 -25.03 -0.74
C CYS A 169 16.62 -25.84 -2.02
N SER A 170 15.38 -25.99 -2.50
CA SER A 170 15.07 -26.59 -3.81
C SER A 170 15.21 -25.59 -4.99
N LEU A 171 15.78 -24.41 -4.75
CA LEU A 171 15.89 -23.31 -5.72
C LEU A 171 17.21 -23.30 -6.50
N ASP A 172 17.72 -24.48 -6.85
CA ASP A 172 19.03 -24.69 -7.49
C ASP A 172 19.23 -23.87 -8.78
N SER A 173 18.13 -23.65 -9.51
CA SER A 173 18.13 -22.87 -10.76
C SER A 173 18.31 -21.37 -10.55
N ILE A 174 17.87 -20.83 -9.41
CA ILE A 174 18.05 -19.41 -9.06
C ILE A 174 19.46 -19.23 -8.48
N TYR A 175 19.88 -20.10 -7.56
CA TYR A 175 21.20 -20.01 -6.93
C TYR A 175 22.35 -20.08 -7.93
N SER A 176 22.31 -21.05 -8.85
CA SER A 176 23.35 -21.20 -9.86
C SER A 176 23.45 -20.00 -10.82
N ARG A 177 22.35 -19.25 -11.03
CA ARG A 177 22.35 -18.03 -11.85
C ARG A 177 22.93 -16.84 -11.10
N VAL A 178 22.65 -16.73 -9.81
CA VAL A 178 23.12 -15.64 -8.95
C VAL A 178 24.59 -15.81 -8.63
N GLU A 179 25.04 -17.03 -8.36
CA GLU A 179 26.45 -17.36 -8.14
C GLU A 179 27.32 -16.98 -9.35
N ARG A 180 26.80 -17.18 -10.57
CA ARG A 180 27.46 -16.75 -11.81
C ARG A 180 27.45 -15.23 -12.04
N ALA A 181 26.42 -14.53 -11.56
CA ALA A 181 26.23 -13.10 -11.79
C ALA A 181 26.86 -12.21 -10.70
N GLY A 182 27.19 -12.79 -9.54
CA GLY A 182 27.75 -12.08 -8.39
C GLY A 182 26.77 -11.19 -7.62
N ALA A 183 25.54 -11.02 -8.11
CA ALA A 183 24.46 -10.27 -7.46
C ALA A 183 23.09 -10.85 -7.84
N PHE A 184 22.13 -10.79 -6.91
CA PHE A 184 20.75 -11.19 -7.20
C PHE A 184 20.06 -10.09 -8.02
N ARG A 185 19.64 -10.42 -9.25
CA ARG A 185 18.91 -9.50 -10.14
C ARG A 185 17.72 -10.23 -10.80
N PRO A 186 16.51 -9.64 -10.80
CA PRO A 186 16.15 -8.38 -10.16
C PRO A 186 16.17 -8.46 -8.63
N CYS A 187 16.69 -7.44 -7.96
CA CYS A 187 16.77 -7.38 -6.50
C CYS A 187 15.50 -6.85 -5.83
N GLY A 188 15.40 -7.08 -4.52
CA GLY A 188 14.28 -6.58 -3.69
C GLY A 188 13.29 -7.66 -3.26
N LEU A 189 12.54 -7.35 -2.18
CA LEU A 189 11.56 -8.26 -1.60
C LEU A 189 10.41 -8.59 -2.56
N VAL A 190 10.07 -7.67 -3.47
CA VAL A 190 9.03 -7.90 -4.49
C VAL A 190 9.45 -9.01 -5.45
N ALA A 191 10.67 -8.93 -6.00
CA ALA A 191 11.22 -9.97 -6.86
C ALA A 191 11.42 -11.28 -6.09
N LEU A 192 11.92 -11.19 -4.85
CA LEU A 192 12.16 -12.35 -4.00
C LEU A 192 10.87 -13.06 -3.57
N SER A 193 9.72 -12.41 -3.57
CA SER A 193 8.42 -13.02 -3.23
C SER A 193 7.57 -13.32 -4.47
N MET A 194 8.17 -13.30 -5.66
CA MET A 194 7.48 -13.67 -6.89
C MET A 194 6.85 -15.07 -6.74
N PHE A 195 5.58 -15.12 -7.11
CA PHE A 195 4.78 -16.33 -7.17
C PHE A 195 5.33 -17.29 -8.24
N THR A 196 5.55 -18.56 -7.87
CA THR A 196 6.29 -19.52 -8.71
C THR A 196 5.46 -20.68 -9.23
N ASP A 197 4.20 -20.81 -8.80
CA ASP A 197 3.41 -21.97 -9.21
C ASP A 197 3.05 -21.86 -10.69
N ARG A 198 2.84 -23.02 -11.32
CA ARG A 198 2.47 -23.13 -12.73
C ARG A 198 1.11 -23.79 -12.82
N TYR A 199 0.21 -23.14 -13.53
CA TYR A 199 -1.14 -23.65 -13.74
C TYR A 199 -1.26 -24.27 -15.13
N GLN A 200 -1.94 -25.41 -15.19
CA GLN A 200 -2.37 -26.06 -16.42
C GLN A 200 -3.81 -26.50 -16.24
N LEU A 201 -4.66 -26.18 -17.21
CA LEU A 201 -6.05 -26.60 -17.22
C LEU A 201 -6.21 -27.78 -18.19
N VAL A 202 -6.88 -28.83 -17.71
CA VAL A 202 -7.16 -30.04 -18.48
C VAL A 202 -8.65 -30.34 -18.35
N ASN A 203 -9.31 -30.57 -19.47
CA ASN A 203 -10.68 -31.05 -19.47
C ASN A 203 -10.68 -32.54 -19.08
N LEU A 204 -11.39 -32.90 -18.01
CA LEU A 204 -11.44 -34.27 -17.50
C LEU A 204 -12.28 -35.21 -18.38
N ASP A 205 -13.24 -34.68 -19.15
CA ASP A 205 -14.11 -35.50 -20.00
C ASP A 205 -13.37 -36.01 -21.24
N ASP A 206 -12.64 -35.11 -21.91
CA ASP A 206 -11.92 -35.40 -23.16
C ASP A 206 -10.40 -35.61 -22.97
N GLY A 207 -9.86 -35.30 -21.79
CA GLY A 207 -8.42 -35.29 -21.53
C GLY A 207 -7.65 -34.19 -22.28
N SER A 208 -8.35 -33.23 -22.90
CA SER A 208 -7.76 -32.19 -23.73
C SER A 208 -7.18 -31.06 -22.88
N ASN A 209 -6.02 -30.53 -23.28
CA ASN A 209 -5.40 -29.38 -22.61
C ASN A 209 -6.08 -28.07 -23.06
N VAL A 210 -6.48 -27.25 -22.09
CA VAL A 210 -6.97 -25.90 -22.34
C VAL A 210 -5.77 -24.95 -22.38
N SER A 211 -5.58 -24.26 -23.52
CA SER A 211 -4.49 -23.29 -23.67
C SER A 211 -4.82 -22.00 -22.94
N LEU A 212 -3.93 -21.60 -22.02
CA LEU A 212 -3.97 -20.31 -21.36
C LEU A 212 -3.08 -19.34 -22.13
N ASP A 213 -3.64 -18.23 -22.60
CA ASP A 213 -2.84 -17.14 -23.16
C ASP A 213 -2.21 -16.33 -22.03
N GLN A 214 -0.91 -16.12 -22.12
CA GLN A 214 -0.11 -15.36 -21.13
C GLN A 214 0.33 -14.01 -21.68
N ARG A 215 -0.09 -13.64 -22.89
CA ARG A 215 0.17 -12.32 -23.49
C ARG A 215 -0.82 -11.30 -22.96
N ASP A 216 -0.43 -10.03 -22.98
CA ASP A 216 -1.28 -8.88 -22.63
C ASP A 216 -1.94 -8.94 -21.23
N ILE A 217 -1.37 -9.73 -20.32
CA ILE A 217 -1.79 -9.80 -18.91
C ILE A 217 -1.25 -8.64 -18.06
N SER A 218 -0.28 -7.90 -18.59
CA SER A 218 0.32 -6.72 -17.96
C SER A 218 -0.08 -5.46 -18.70
N LEU A 219 -0.22 -4.36 -17.97
CA LEU A 219 -0.42 -3.04 -18.58
C LEU A 219 0.72 -2.75 -19.57
N PRO A 220 0.41 -2.23 -20.76
CA PRO A 220 1.43 -1.74 -21.67
C PRO A 220 2.14 -0.54 -21.02
N LEU A 221 3.46 -0.66 -20.88
CA LEU A 221 4.36 0.39 -20.37
C LEU A 221 4.85 1.30 -21.51
#